data_AF-A0A2V5SPZ0-F1
#
_entry.id   AF-A0A2V5SPZ0-F1
#
_cell.length_a   1.000
_cell.length_b   1.000
_cell.length_c   1.000
_cell.angle_alpha   90.00
_cell.angle_beta   90.00
_cell.angle_gamma   90.00
#
_symmetry.space_group_name_H-M   'P 1'
#
loop_
_entity.id
_entity.type
_entity.pdbx_description
1 polymer ?
#
loop_
_entity_poly.entity_id
_entity_poly.type
_entity_poly.pdbx_seq_one_letter_code
_entity_poly.pdbx_strand_id
1 'polypeptide(L)'
;MDYWKIYDVCLDNTWLKSAVFKYGGHSLFFPMFLQLANLHFFHGSQQFLFFAGLTLLLISVSLLLIPVWRDQTASLTAKIVSTLIVIVGSFWMGRAAITTSGGFNCENSSVMVGATLAFLLLPKMCDDSSRLLSTALILLCAGFVVSFSMAIGLAIWPTLLVLAWCLRLPRHLMVMLAVAGLAAAIIFVLLPPSPPYDLSPLQGIHWRGPSAVYTTIVWLCRLIGSPVSYTVFAWWPDKSFHHLIESSGLALWSGAGGLVLAATAALPQLSQHKIRKSTLQFTGLALVIF
;
A
#
# COMPACT_ATOMS: atom_id res chain seq x y z
N MET A 1 -16.69 3.87 -13.08
CA MET A 1 -15.56 4.00 -14.02
C MET A 1 -15.51 2.75 -14.87
N ASP A 2 -15.26 2.90 -16.17
CA ASP A 2 -15.08 1.77 -17.08
C ASP A 2 -13.63 1.30 -16.97
N TYR A 3 -13.40 0.16 -16.30
CA TYR A 3 -12.06 -0.41 -16.12
C TYR A 3 -11.43 -0.84 -17.44
N TRP A 4 -12.21 -1.04 -18.50
CA TRP A 4 -11.71 -1.51 -19.79
C TRP A 4 -10.94 -0.42 -20.55
N LYS A 5 -11.08 0.85 -20.17
CA LYS A 5 -10.32 1.96 -20.79
C LYS A 5 -8.82 1.92 -20.53
N ILE A 6 -8.37 1.14 -19.55
CA ILE A 6 -6.93 0.88 -19.36
C ILE A 6 -6.33 0.18 -20.59
N TYR A 7 -7.13 -0.61 -21.30
CA TYR A 7 -6.68 -1.36 -22.47
C TYR A 7 -6.44 -0.43 -23.67
N ASP A 8 -7.27 0.60 -23.86
CA ASP A 8 -7.07 1.60 -24.93
C ASP A 8 -5.69 2.28 -24.76
N VAL A 9 -5.37 2.71 -23.53
CA VAL A 9 -4.07 3.33 -23.23
C VAL A 9 -2.93 2.33 -23.44
N CYS A 10 -3.10 1.07 -23.02
CA CYS A 10 -2.10 0.03 -23.18
C CYS A 10 -1.81 -0.34 -24.64
N LEU A 11 -2.82 -0.28 -25.51
CA LEU A 11 -2.71 -0.62 -26.93
C LEU A 11 -2.17 0.56 -27.76
N ASP A 12 -2.48 1.80 -27.37
CA ASP A 12 -2.11 3.01 -28.12
C ASP A 12 -0.74 3.59 -27.72
N ASN A 13 -0.09 3.05 -26.69
CA ASN A 13 1.17 3.57 -26.16
C ASN A 13 2.23 2.48 -26.00
N THR A 14 3.50 2.91 -25.95
CA THR A 14 4.62 2.01 -25.65
C THR A 14 4.53 1.48 -24.22
N TRP A 15 5.13 0.31 -23.98
CA TRP A 15 5.10 -0.38 -22.69
C TRP A 15 5.39 0.54 -21.49
N LEU A 16 6.49 1.30 -21.57
CA LEU A 16 6.89 2.21 -20.49
C LEU A 16 5.93 3.39 -20.33
N LYS A 17 5.42 3.93 -21.44
CA LYS A 17 4.50 5.07 -21.42
C LYS A 17 3.17 4.67 -20.78
N SER A 18 2.66 3.48 -21.09
CA SER A 18 1.44 2.90 -20.49
C SER A 18 1.58 2.70 -18.98
N ALA A 19 2.76 2.29 -18.51
CA ALA A 19 3.06 2.08 -17.08
C ALA A 19 3.19 3.38 -16.25
N VAL A 20 3.59 4.49 -16.88
CA VAL A 20 3.81 5.79 -16.22
C VAL A 20 2.49 6.51 -15.92
N PHE A 21 1.40 6.20 -16.62
CA PHE A 21 0.12 6.87 -16.40
C PHE A 21 -0.54 6.49 -15.07
N LYS A 22 -1.23 7.48 -14.47
CA LYS A 22 -2.16 7.25 -13.37
C LYS A 22 -3.53 6.84 -13.88
N TYR A 23 -4.08 5.78 -13.31
CA TYR A 23 -5.43 5.30 -13.57
C TYR A 23 -6.28 5.52 -12.31
N GLY A 24 -7.43 6.19 -12.45
CA GLY A 24 -8.28 6.50 -11.31
C GLY A 24 -7.62 7.40 -10.24
N GLY A 25 -6.57 8.14 -10.60
CA GLY A 25 -5.78 8.95 -9.66
C GLY A 25 -4.68 8.19 -8.92
N HIS A 26 -4.42 6.93 -9.29
CA HIS A 26 -3.41 6.08 -8.66
C HIS A 26 -2.39 5.59 -9.68
N SER A 27 -1.15 5.36 -9.23
CA SER A 27 -0.12 4.76 -10.07
C SER A 27 -0.21 3.24 -10.00
N LEU A 28 -0.18 2.60 -11.17
CA LEU A 28 -0.17 1.15 -11.32
C LEU A 28 1.13 0.66 -11.99
N PHE A 29 2.21 1.44 -11.92
CA PHE A 29 3.47 1.20 -12.62
C PHE A 29 3.93 -0.26 -12.59
N PHE A 30 4.04 -0.90 -11.41
CA PHE A 30 4.51 -2.29 -11.32
C PHE A 30 3.49 -3.32 -11.82
N PRO A 31 2.22 -3.31 -11.34
CA PRO A 31 1.19 -4.21 -11.87
C PRO A 31 0.93 -4.05 -13.38
N MET A 32 1.17 -2.86 -13.93
CA MET A 32 1.00 -2.60 -15.37
C MET A 32 1.93 -3.45 -16.22
N PHE A 33 3.13 -3.80 -15.75
CA PHE A 33 3.99 -4.71 -16.51
C PHE A 33 3.36 -6.10 -16.66
N LEU A 34 2.63 -6.59 -15.66
CA LEU A 34 1.88 -7.85 -15.74
C LEU A 34 0.69 -7.72 -16.69
N GLN A 35 -0.04 -6.60 -16.64
CA GLN A 35 -1.15 -6.35 -17.56
C GLN A 35 -0.69 -6.22 -19.01
N LEU A 36 0.41 -5.51 -19.26
CA LEU A 36 1.00 -5.37 -20.60
C LEU A 36 1.55 -6.70 -21.10
N ALA A 37 2.23 -7.48 -20.26
CA ALA A 37 2.65 -8.84 -20.61
C ALA A 37 1.44 -9.73 -20.97
N ASN A 38 0.35 -9.62 -20.21
CA ASN A 38 -0.89 -10.33 -20.50
C ASN A 38 -1.45 -9.99 -21.88
N LEU A 39 -1.48 -8.69 -22.23
CA LEU A 39 -1.99 -8.22 -23.51
C LEU A 39 -1.12 -8.68 -24.68
N HIS A 40 0.20 -8.59 -24.55
CA HIS A 40 1.12 -8.87 -25.65
C HIS A 40 1.37 -10.37 -25.87
N PHE A 41 1.43 -11.17 -24.81
CA PHE A 41 1.84 -12.58 -24.89
C PHE A 41 0.73 -13.58 -24.57
N PHE A 42 -0.28 -13.16 -23.81
CA PHE A 42 -1.35 -14.04 -23.33
C PHE A 42 -2.73 -13.61 -23.82
N HIS A 43 -2.78 -12.78 -24.87
CA HIS A 43 -4.01 -12.37 -25.56
C HIS A 43 -5.06 -11.72 -24.64
N GLY A 44 -4.61 -11.05 -23.58
CA GLY A 44 -5.52 -10.44 -22.59
C GLY A 44 -6.23 -11.46 -21.69
N SER A 45 -5.75 -12.71 -21.61
CA SER A 45 -6.36 -13.76 -20.80
C SER A 45 -6.36 -13.43 -19.31
N GLN A 46 -7.54 -13.50 -18.68
CA GLN A 46 -7.64 -13.33 -17.23
C GLN A 46 -6.94 -14.46 -16.46
N GLN A 47 -6.70 -15.62 -17.07
CA GLN A 47 -6.06 -16.76 -16.41
C GLN A 47 -4.62 -16.45 -16.02
N PHE A 48 -3.85 -15.82 -16.91
CA PHE A 48 -2.46 -15.46 -16.62
C PHE A 48 -2.37 -14.50 -15.42
N LEU A 49 -3.18 -13.43 -15.44
CA LEU A 49 -3.24 -12.46 -14.34
C LEU A 49 -3.76 -13.09 -13.05
N PHE A 50 -4.72 -14.01 -13.13
CA PHE A 50 -5.20 -14.77 -11.97
C PHE A 50 -4.07 -15.57 -11.32
N PHE A 51 -3.30 -16.34 -12.10
CA PHE A 51 -2.18 -17.12 -11.57
C PHE A 51 -1.07 -16.22 -11.03
N ALA A 52 -0.70 -15.14 -11.73
CA ALA A 52 0.28 -14.18 -11.25
C ALA A 52 -0.13 -13.55 -9.91
N GLY A 53 -1.39 -13.09 -9.81
CA GLY A 53 -1.95 -12.54 -8.59
C GLY A 53 -2.02 -13.57 -7.46
N LEU A 54 -2.40 -14.81 -7.76
CA LEU A 54 -2.42 -15.90 -6.80
C LEU A 54 -1.02 -16.25 -6.29
N THR A 55 -0.01 -16.26 -7.17
CA THR A 55 1.39 -16.46 -6.78
C THR A 55 1.86 -15.34 -5.85
N LEU A 56 1.59 -14.07 -6.17
CA LEU A 56 1.93 -12.95 -5.30
C LEU A 56 1.21 -13.05 -3.94
N LEU A 57 -0.06 -13.46 -3.94
CA LEU A 57 -0.81 -13.69 -2.71
C LEU A 57 -0.16 -14.79 -1.86
N LEU A 58 0.19 -15.93 -2.44
CA LEU A 58 0.89 -17.01 -1.74
C LEU A 58 2.25 -16.58 -1.22
N ILE A 59 2.99 -15.76 -1.97
CA ILE A 59 4.25 -15.16 -1.51
C ILE A 59 4.00 -14.26 -0.30
N SER A 60 2.98 -13.40 -0.34
CA SER A 60 2.65 -12.51 0.79
C SER A 60 2.32 -13.30 2.06
N VAL A 61 1.49 -14.35 1.94
CA VAL A 61 1.14 -15.24 3.04
C VAL A 61 2.38 -15.96 3.57
N SER A 62 3.25 -16.44 2.68
CA SER A 62 4.49 -17.12 3.08
C SER A 62 5.43 -16.18 3.81
N LEU A 63 5.59 -14.94 3.32
CA LEU A 63 6.40 -13.90 3.97
C LEU A 63 5.85 -13.56 5.36
N LEU A 64 4.54 -13.61 5.58
CA LEU A 64 3.96 -13.38 6.90
C LEU A 64 4.09 -14.59 7.82
N LEU A 65 3.82 -15.80 7.34
CA LEU A 65 3.75 -17.00 8.18
C LEU A 65 5.12 -17.58 8.53
N ILE A 66 6.07 -17.59 7.59
CA ILE A 66 7.40 -18.18 7.83
C ILE A 66 8.09 -17.53 9.04
N PRO A 67 8.14 -16.18 9.17
CA PRO A 67 8.74 -15.53 10.34
C PRO A 67 7.97 -15.78 11.63
N VAL A 68 6.63 -15.86 11.57
CA VAL A 68 5.78 -16.16 12.74
C VAL A 68 6.10 -17.54 13.31
N TRP A 69 6.22 -18.54 12.44
CA TRP A 69 6.55 -19.90 12.87
C TRP A 69 7.99 -20.04 13.35
N ARG A 70 8.92 -19.26 12.79
CA ARG A 70 10.32 -19.17 13.23
C ARG A 70 10.53 -18.36 14.51
N ASP A 71 9.56 -17.55 14.93
CA ASP A 71 9.66 -16.75 16.15
C ASP A 71 9.65 -17.67 17.38
N GLN A 72 10.76 -17.73 18.11
CA GLN A 72 10.91 -18.54 19.33
C GLN A 72 10.28 -17.88 20.56
N THR A 73 9.95 -16.59 20.47
CA THR A 73 9.37 -15.83 21.60
C THR A 73 7.85 -15.86 21.62
N ALA A 74 7.22 -16.28 20.52
CA ALA A 74 5.78 -16.37 20.39
C ALA A 74 5.25 -17.73 20.91
N SER A 75 4.18 -17.70 21.70
CA SER A 75 3.49 -18.92 22.15
C SER A 75 2.84 -19.66 20.99
N LEU A 76 2.61 -20.97 21.14
CA LEU A 76 1.92 -21.77 20.14
C LEU A 76 0.52 -21.21 19.83
N THR A 77 -0.21 -20.76 20.85
CA THR A 77 -1.52 -20.12 20.68
C THR A 77 -1.43 -18.88 19.81
N ALA A 78 -0.43 -18.01 20.03
CA ALA A 78 -0.23 -16.82 19.20
C ALA A 78 0.05 -17.19 17.75
N LYS A 79 0.90 -18.20 17.51
CA LYS A 79 1.19 -18.69 16.14
C LYS A 79 -0.05 -19.22 15.42
N ILE A 80 -0.89 -20.00 16.11
CA ILE A 80 -2.14 -20.55 15.55
C ILE A 80 -3.11 -19.41 15.23
N VAL A 81 -3.34 -18.48 16.16
CA VAL A 81 -4.24 -17.34 15.96
C VAL A 81 -3.77 -16.46 14.82
N SER A 82 -2.48 -16.11 14.76
CA SER A 82 -1.92 -15.33 13.66
C SER A 82 -2.01 -16.05 12.33
N THR A 83 -1.81 -17.38 12.30
CA THR A 83 -2.00 -18.18 11.09
C THR A 83 -3.44 -18.11 10.61
N LEU A 84 -4.41 -18.26 11.52
CA LEU A 84 -5.83 -18.14 11.19
C LEU A 84 -6.16 -16.75 10.65
N ILE A 85 -5.68 -15.68 11.29
CA ILE A 85 -5.89 -14.29 10.84
C ILE A 85 -5.33 -14.09 9.43
N VAL A 86 -4.10 -14.53 9.15
CA VAL A 86 -3.49 -14.36 7.83
C VAL A 86 -4.24 -15.16 6.77
N ILE A 87 -4.62 -16.41 7.04
CA ILE A 87 -5.36 -17.25 6.09
C ILE A 87 -6.75 -16.68 5.84
N VAL A 88 -7.50 -16.33 6.88
CA VAL A 88 -8.83 -15.73 6.74
C VAL A 88 -8.73 -14.37 6.05
N GLY A 89 -7.86 -13.47 6.48
CA GLY A 89 -7.68 -12.17 5.81
C GLY A 89 -7.25 -12.27 4.34
N SER A 90 -6.51 -13.32 3.98
CA SER A 90 -6.03 -13.52 2.62
C SER A 90 -7.02 -14.26 1.70
N PHE A 91 -7.81 -15.19 2.25
CA PHE A 91 -8.65 -16.12 1.48
C PHE A 91 -10.14 -16.11 1.87
N TRP A 92 -10.57 -15.17 2.71
CA TRP A 92 -11.98 -15.00 3.08
C TRP A 92 -12.86 -14.79 1.84
N MET A 93 -14.08 -15.35 1.86
CA MET A 93 -15.02 -15.31 0.73
C MET A 93 -15.40 -13.87 0.31
N GLY A 94 -15.41 -12.90 1.23
CA GLY A 94 -15.65 -11.49 0.89
C GLY A 94 -14.53 -10.86 0.04
N ARG A 95 -13.36 -11.49 -0.04
CA ARG A 95 -12.28 -11.11 -0.97
C ARG A 95 -12.41 -11.82 -2.33
N ALA A 96 -13.38 -12.71 -2.53
CA ALA A 96 -13.47 -13.51 -3.75
C ALA A 96 -13.45 -12.66 -5.03
N ALA A 97 -14.21 -11.56 -5.08
CA ALA A 97 -14.23 -10.65 -6.22
C ALA A 97 -12.87 -9.99 -6.51
N ILE A 98 -12.07 -9.72 -5.47
CA ILE A 98 -10.71 -9.20 -5.60
C ILE A 98 -9.78 -10.28 -6.11
N THR A 99 -9.87 -11.50 -5.55
CA THR A 99 -8.99 -12.62 -5.89
C THR A 99 -9.24 -13.15 -7.31
N THR A 100 -10.49 -13.15 -7.77
CA THR A 100 -10.85 -13.59 -9.13
C THR A 100 -10.58 -12.53 -10.19
N SER A 101 -10.50 -11.25 -9.81
CA SER A 101 -10.03 -10.18 -10.69
C SER A 101 -8.51 -10.20 -10.78
N GLY A 102 -7.95 -10.81 -11.82
CA GLY A 102 -6.50 -11.02 -11.94
C GLY A 102 -5.69 -9.73 -11.82
N GLY A 103 -6.09 -8.67 -12.52
CA GLY A 103 -5.41 -7.37 -12.45
C GLY A 103 -5.44 -6.75 -11.05
N PHE A 104 -6.63 -6.71 -10.44
CA PHE A 104 -6.80 -6.12 -9.11
C PHE A 104 -6.12 -6.95 -8.01
N ASN A 105 -6.09 -8.28 -8.16
CA ASN A 105 -5.35 -9.15 -7.26
C ASN A 105 -3.84 -8.93 -7.34
N CYS A 106 -3.31 -8.71 -8.55
CA CYS A 106 -1.89 -8.37 -8.74
C CYS A 106 -1.54 -7.03 -8.06
N GLU A 107 -2.38 -6.01 -8.19
CA GLU A 107 -2.19 -4.71 -7.55
C GLU A 107 -2.12 -4.85 -6.01
N ASN A 108 -3.17 -5.42 -5.42
CA ASN A 108 -3.27 -5.58 -3.97
C ASN A 108 -2.18 -6.51 -3.40
N SER A 109 -1.91 -7.63 -4.08
CA SER A 109 -0.91 -8.59 -3.60
C SER A 109 0.52 -8.06 -3.74
N SER A 110 0.81 -7.24 -4.76
CA SER A 110 2.12 -6.57 -4.89
C SER A 110 2.39 -5.61 -3.73
N VAL A 111 1.37 -4.84 -3.32
CA VAL A 111 1.44 -3.99 -2.13
C VAL A 111 1.74 -4.82 -0.89
N MET A 112 1.02 -5.92 -0.67
CA MET A 112 1.21 -6.76 0.52
C MET A 112 2.58 -7.44 0.55
N VAL A 113 3.09 -7.93 -0.59
CA VAL A 113 4.43 -8.49 -0.71
C VAL A 113 5.49 -7.44 -0.36
N GLY A 114 5.42 -6.26 -0.99
CA GLY A 114 6.39 -5.20 -0.77
C GLY A 114 6.36 -4.66 0.67
N ALA A 115 5.17 -4.43 1.24
CA ALA A 115 5.03 -3.92 2.60
C ALA A 115 5.57 -4.94 3.61
N THR A 116 5.18 -6.20 3.48
CA THR A 116 5.68 -7.28 4.36
C THR A 116 7.20 -7.41 4.25
N LEU A 117 7.75 -7.37 3.05
CA LEU A 117 9.20 -7.44 2.84
C LEU A 117 9.91 -6.26 3.51
N ALA A 118 9.40 -5.04 3.36
CA ALA A 118 9.96 -3.86 4.02
C ALA A 118 9.92 -3.99 5.55
N PHE A 119 8.81 -4.47 6.12
CA PHE A 119 8.68 -4.69 7.56
C PHE A 119 9.66 -5.75 8.07
N LEU A 120 9.83 -6.86 7.36
CA LEU A 120 10.78 -7.91 7.79
C LEU A 120 12.25 -7.50 7.71
N LEU A 121 12.58 -6.53 6.85
CA LEU A 121 13.93 -6.04 6.68
C LEU A 121 14.28 -4.86 7.60
N LEU A 122 13.29 -4.05 8.00
CA LEU A 122 13.53 -2.85 8.80
C LEU A 122 14.26 -3.13 10.14
N PRO A 123 13.87 -4.13 10.95
CA PRO A 123 14.60 -4.47 12.18
C PRO A 123 16.04 -4.94 11.94
N LYS A 124 16.34 -5.52 10.77
CA LYS A 124 17.68 -5.99 10.42
C LYS A 124 18.65 -4.86 10.13
N MET A 125 18.14 -3.64 9.93
CA MET A 125 18.97 -2.44 9.77
C MET A 125 19.51 -1.90 11.10
N CYS A 126 19.08 -2.47 12.23
CA CYS A 126 19.63 -2.16 13.55
C CYS A 126 21.01 -2.79 13.80
N ASP A 127 21.34 -3.87 13.08
CA ASP A 127 22.56 -4.61 13.30
C ASP A 127 23.68 -4.04 12.41
N ASP A 128 24.86 -3.74 12.97
CA ASP A 128 26.06 -3.29 12.24
C ASP A 128 26.64 -4.43 11.39
N SER A 129 25.90 -4.83 10.37
CA SER A 129 26.20 -5.95 9.49
C SER A 129 26.77 -5.45 8.16
N SER A 130 27.70 -6.22 7.60
CA SER A 130 28.18 -6.07 6.21
C SER A 130 27.05 -6.11 5.16
N ARG A 131 25.85 -6.57 5.54
CA ARG A 131 24.67 -6.66 4.68
C ARG A 131 23.74 -5.44 4.76
N LEU A 132 24.11 -4.40 5.52
CA LEU A 132 23.26 -3.22 5.73
C LEU A 132 22.86 -2.55 4.42
N LEU A 133 23.80 -2.36 3.49
CA LEU A 133 23.52 -1.74 2.20
C LEU A 133 22.53 -2.57 1.36
N SER A 134 22.77 -3.87 1.24
CA SER A 134 21.86 -4.77 0.50
C SER A 134 20.46 -4.79 1.11
N THR A 135 20.38 -4.83 2.45
CA THR A 135 19.11 -4.76 3.19
C THR A 135 18.38 -3.44 2.92
N ALA A 136 19.09 -2.32 2.98
CA ALA A 136 18.53 -1.00 2.71
C ALA A 136 18.02 -0.89 1.27
N LEU A 137 18.80 -1.35 0.28
CA LEU A 137 18.40 -1.33 -1.12
C LEU A 137 17.13 -2.15 -1.37
N ILE A 138 17.07 -3.37 -0.83
CA ILE A 138 15.88 -4.22 -0.99
C ILE A 138 14.66 -3.57 -0.31
N LEU A 139 14.83 -3.00 0.88
CA LEU A 139 13.75 -2.29 1.59
C LEU A 139 13.25 -1.08 0.80
N LEU A 140 14.16 -0.27 0.25
CA LEU A 140 13.79 0.87 -0.59
C LEU A 140 13.05 0.40 -1.84
N CYS A 141 13.58 -0.57 -2.57
CA CYS A 141 12.90 -1.16 -3.72
C CYS A 141 11.50 -1.67 -3.36
N ALA A 142 11.36 -2.35 -2.22
CA ALA A 142 10.06 -2.80 -1.73
C ALA A 142 9.12 -1.61 -1.46
N GLY A 143 9.59 -0.54 -0.82
CA GLY A 143 8.81 0.69 -0.60
C GLY A 143 8.36 1.36 -1.91
N PHE A 144 9.22 1.39 -2.93
CA PHE A 144 8.86 1.87 -4.27
C PHE A 144 7.82 0.97 -4.93
N VAL A 145 7.99 -0.36 -4.86
CA VAL A 145 6.99 -1.31 -5.36
C VAL A 145 5.62 -1.05 -4.73
N VAL A 146 5.57 -0.89 -3.41
CA VAL A 146 4.33 -0.58 -2.70
C VAL A 146 3.73 0.75 -3.19
N SER A 147 4.53 1.81 -3.23
CA SER A 147 4.12 3.17 -3.61
C SER A 147 3.45 3.26 -4.98
N PHE A 148 3.88 2.44 -5.94
CA PHE A 148 3.43 2.51 -7.32
C PHE A 148 2.68 1.25 -7.77
N SER A 149 2.14 0.47 -6.82
CA SER A 149 1.27 -0.67 -7.12
C SER A 149 -0.21 -0.41 -6.85
N MET A 150 -0.55 0.50 -5.93
CA MET A 150 -1.95 0.80 -5.59
C MET A 150 -2.08 2.14 -4.85
N ALA A 151 -3.33 2.63 -4.75
CA ALA A 151 -3.73 3.86 -4.06
C ALA A 151 -3.14 4.07 -2.66
N ILE A 152 -3.09 3.01 -1.85
CA ILE A 152 -2.63 3.06 -0.46
C ILE A 152 -1.09 3.02 -0.33
N GLY A 153 -0.39 2.83 -1.46
CA GLY A 153 1.03 2.49 -1.46
C GLY A 153 1.92 3.52 -0.77
N LEU A 154 1.61 4.81 -0.90
CA LEU A 154 2.44 5.87 -0.32
C LEU A 154 2.40 5.90 1.22
N ALA A 155 1.41 5.26 1.85
CA ALA A 155 1.34 5.08 3.30
C ALA A 155 2.54 4.30 3.87
N ILE A 156 3.27 3.55 3.02
CA ILE A 156 4.41 2.75 3.46
C ILE A 156 5.49 3.63 4.10
N TRP A 157 5.72 4.84 3.59
CA TRP A 157 6.78 5.72 4.06
C TRP A 157 6.53 6.28 5.47
N PRO A 158 5.38 6.91 5.77
CA PRO A 158 5.09 7.31 7.15
C PRO A 158 5.08 6.10 8.09
N THR A 159 4.58 4.93 7.66
CA THR A 159 4.63 3.71 8.47
C THR A 159 6.06 3.28 8.78
N LEU A 160 6.94 3.24 7.78
CA LEU A 160 8.35 2.89 7.97
C LEU A 160 9.08 3.90 8.85
N LEU A 161 8.75 5.20 8.78
CA LEU A 161 9.33 6.22 9.66
C LEU A 161 8.90 6.04 11.12
N VAL A 162 7.62 5.76 11.36
CA VAL A 162 7.11 5.45 12.70
C VAL A 162 7.77 4.19 13.25
N LEU A 163 7.86 3.12 12.46
CA LEU A 163 8.53 1.88 12.86
C LEU A 163 10.05 2.07 13.06
N ALA A 164 10.71 2.86 12.23
CA ALA A 164 12.12 3.20 12.38
C ALA A 164 12.39 3.95 13.68
N TRP A 165 11.48 4.88 14.04
CA TRP A 165 11.49 5.57 15.33
C TRP A 165 11.31 4.60 16.49
N CYS A 166 10.33 3.70 16.43
CA CYS A 166 10.10 2.64 17.42
C CYS A 166 11.34 1.77 17.65
N LEU A 167 12.04 1.43 16.57
CA LEU A 167 13.25 0.60 16.59
C LEU A 167 14.50 1.37 17.01
N ARG A 168 14.41 2.71 17.15
CA ARG A 168 15.54 3.61 17.42
C ARG A 168 16.66 3.48 16.39
N LEU A 169 16.28 3.39 15.12
CA LEU A 169 17.25 3.35 14.04
C LEU A 169 18.15 4.60 14.05
N PRO A 170 19.43 4.47 13.68
CA PRO A 170 20.31 5.59 13.45
C PRO A 170 19.67 6.67 12.57
N ARG A 171 19.90 7.96 12.91
CA ARG A 171 19.30 9.10 12.21
C ARG A 171 19.53 9.09 10.70
N HIS A 172 20.69 8.62 10.24
CA HIS A 172 21.00 8.54 8.81
C HIS A 172 20.05 7.59 8.06
N LEU A 173 19.60 6.50 8.68
CA LEU A 173 18.61 5.58 8.10
C LEU A 173 17.21 6.21 8.08
N MET A 174 16.84 6.94 9.13
CA MET A 174 15.59 7.69 9.13
C MET A 174 15.55 8.77 8.04
N VAL A 175 16.66 9.51 7.86
CA VAL A 175 16.81 10.49 6.78
C VAL A 175 16.71 9.81 5.41
N MET A 176 17.36 8.66 5.23
CA MET A 176 17.26 7.88 3.99
C MET A 176 15.81 7.50 3.68
N LEU A 177 15.04 7.00 4.66
CA LEU A 177 13.63 6.66 4.48
C LEU A 177 12.78 7.90 4.16
N ALA A 178 13.03 9.03 4.83
CA ALA A 178 12.33 10.27 4.59
C ALA A 178 12.60 10.83 3.18
N VAL A 179 13.85 10.81 2.73
CA VAL A 179 14.24 11.23 1.39
C VAL A 179 13.63 10.32 0.32
N ALA A 180 13.65 8.99 0.54
CA ALA A 180 13.03 8.05 -0.39
C ALA A 180 11.51 8.23 -0.46
N GLY A 181 10.84 8.45 0.68
CA GLY A 181 9.41 8.75 0.71
C GLY A 181 9.05 10.07 0.04
N LEU A 182 9.87 11.11 0.24
CA LEU A 182 9.71 12.39 -0.46
C LEU A 182 9.90 12.22 -1.98
N ALA A 183 10.90 11.45 -2.40
CA ALA A 183 11.13 11.14 -3.81
C ALA A 183 9.93 10.39 -4.41
N ALA A 184 9.39 9.38 -3.72
CA ALA A 184 8.20 8.66 -4.15
C ALA A 184 6.98 9.58 -4.27
N ALA A 185 6.78 10.49 -3.32
CA ALA A 185 5.70 11.49 -3.37
C ALA A 185 5.88 12.48 -4.53
N ILE A 186 7.10 12.99 -4.77
CA ILE A 186 7.40 13.88 -5.90
C ILE A 186 7.15 13.16 -7.22
N ILE A 187 7.68 11.96 -7.40
CA ILE A 187 7.44 11.15 -8.59
C ILE A 187 5.95 10.96 -8.77
N PHE A 188 5.23 10.53 -7.72
CA PHE A 188 3.78 10.36 -7.77
C PHE A 188 3.08 11.63 -8.23
N VAL A 189 3.40 12.81 -7.70
CA VAL A 189 2.78 14.07 -8.14
C VAL A 189 3.06 14.35 -9.61
N LEU A 190 4.29 14.12 -10.07
CA LEU A 190 4.73 14.38 -11.44
C LEU A 190 4.20 13.38 -12.48
N LEU A 191 3.75 12.19 -12.08
CA LEU A 191 3.20 11.20 -13.01
C LEU A 191 1.93 11.73 -13.71
N PRO A 192 1.82 11.60 -15.04
CA PRO A 192 0.70 12.11 -15.82
C PRO A 192 -0.58 11.26 -15.61
N PRO A 193 -1.78 11.86 -15.72
CA PRO A 193 -3.04 11.10 -15.76
C PRO A 193 -3.23 10.37 -17.10
N SER A 194 -3.94 9.23 -17.09
CA SER A 194 -4.26 8.45 -18.30
C SER A 194 -5.29 9.17 -19.19
N PRO A 195 -5.10 9.27 -20.53
CA PRO A 195 -6.13 9.78 -21.46
C PRO A 195 -7.40 8.90 -21.47
N PRO A 196 -8.60 9.41 -21.79
CA PRO A 196 -8.97 10.81 -22.05
C PRO A 196 -9.28 11.55 -20.74
N TYR A 197 -8.94 10.95 -19.59
CA TYR A 197 -9.07 11.59 -18.29
C TYR A 197 -7.95 12.61 -18.12
N ASP A 198 -7.93 13.61 -19.00
CA ASP A 198 -7.70 14.97 -18.53
C ASP A 198 -8.65 15.13 -17.36
N LEU A 199 -8.13 14.96 -16.16
CA LEU A 199 -8.76 15.49 -14.97
C LEU A 199 -8.60 17.02 -15.05
N SER A 200 -9.20 17.61 -16.09
CA SER A 200 -9.57 19.00 -16.17
C SER A 200 -10.54 19.43 -15.06
N PRO A 201 -11.07 18.58 -14.14
CA PRO A 201 -11.58 19.08 -12.86
C PRO A 201 -10.50 19.32 -11.79
N LEU A 202 -9.29 18.74 -11.91
CA LEU A 202 -8.18 18.98 -10.96
C LEU A 202 -7.28 20.15 -11.39
N GLN A 203 -7.14 20.39 -12.69
CA GLN A 203 -6.62 21.67 -13.21
C GLN A 203 -7.71 22.75 -13.32
N GLY A 204 -8.98 22.35 -13.43
CA GLY A 204 -10.16 23.22 -13.44
C GLY A 204 -10.85 23.35 -12.08
N ILE A 205 -10.13 23.18 -10.98
CA ILE A 205 -10.41 24.02 -9.81
C ILE A 205 -10.05 25.43 -10.25
N HIS A 206 -10.99 26.07 -10.95
CA HIS A 206 -10.98 27.51 -11.09
C HIS A 206 -10.71 28.08 -9.71
N TRP A 207 -9.64 28.87 -9.66
CA TRP A 207 -9.08 29.66 -8.56
C TRP A 207 -10.12 30.58 -7.89
N ARG A 208 -11.17 30.00 -7.31
CA ARG A 208 -12.21 30.68 -6.53
C ARG A 208 -12.58 29.81 -5.32
N GLY A 209 -11.63 29.69 -4.39
CA GLY A 209 -11.77 29.14 -3.03
C GLY A 209 -11.87 27.61 -2.98
N PRO A 210 -10.97 26.92 -2.24
CA PRO A 210 -10.77 27.12 -0.80
C PRO A 210 -9.32 27.48 -0.44
N SER A 211 -9.03 27.80 0.83
CA SER A 211 -7.68 28.18 1.30
C SER A 211 -6.65 27.12 0.91
N ALA A 212 -5.40 27.52 0.62
CA ALA A 212 -4.32 26.59 0.26
C ALA A 212 -4.21 25.40 1.23
N VAL A 213 -4.51 25.64 2.50
CA VAL A 213 -4.59 24.64 3.58
C VAL A 213 -5.57 23.51 3.28
N TYR A 214 -6.76 23.83 2.76
CA TYR A 214 -7.78 22.83 2.39
C TYR A 214 -7.26 21.88 1.31
N THR A 215 -6.70 22.46 0.24
CA THR A 215 -6.14 21.69 -0.87
C THR A 215 -5.01 20.79 -0.38
N THR A 216 -4.13 21.31 0.50
CA THR A 216 -3.06 20.54 1.12
C THR A 216 -3.59 19.37 1.96
N ILE A 217 -4.63 19.58 2.78
CA ILE A 217 -5.20 18.51 3.62
C ILE A 217 -5.81 17.40 2.74
N VAL A 218 -6.61 17.76 1.73
CA VAL A 218 -7.20 16.77 0.80
C VAL A 218 -6.11 15.98 0.08
N TRP A 219 -5.04 16.64 -0.35
CA TRP A 219 -3.88 15.98 -0.97
C TRP A 219 -3.16 15.05 0.01
N LEU A 220 -2.90 15.49 1.24
CA LEU A 220 -2.27 14.66 2.28
C LEU A 220 -3.11 13.42 2.61
N CYS A 221 -4.43 13.56 2.74
CA CYS A 221 -5.32 12.44 3.00
C CYS A 221 -5.29 11.42 1.85
N ARG A 222 -5.31 11.89 0.59
CA ARG A 222 -5.20 11.02 -0.59
C ARG A 222 -3.85 10.33 -0.68
N LEU A 223 -2.78 10.97 -0.23
CA LEU A 223 -1.43 10.39 -0.19
C LEU A 223 -1.29 9.31 0.90
N ILE A 224 -2.01 9.44 2.02
CA ILE A 224 -2.00 8.46 3.11
C ILE A 224 -2.90 7.25 2.80
N GLY A 225 -3.81 7.37 1.84
CA GLY A 225 -4.57 6.25 1.29
C GLY A 225 -6.08 6.37 1.47
N SER A 226 -6.78 5.43 0.85
CA SER A 226 -8.24 5.45 0.73
C SER A 226 -8.99 5.46 2.07
N PRO A 227 -8.62 4.65 3.11
CA PRO A 227 -9.37 4.65 4.38
C PRO A 227 -9.36 6.01 5.07
N VAL A 228 -8.18 6.65 5.20
CA VAL A 228 -8.04 7.98 5.80
C VAL A 228 -8.76 9.03 4.95
N SER A 229 -8.66 8.93 3.63
CA SER A 229 -9.41 9.78 2.70
C SER A 229 -10.91 9.68 2.92
N TYR A 230 -11.46 8.46 2.96
CA TYR A 230 -12.89 8.22 3.18
C TYR A 230 -13.35 8.67 4.56
N THR A 231 -12.56 8.46 5.62
CA THR A 231 -12.90 8.94 6.98
C THR A 231 -12.91 10.47 7.04
N VAL A 232 -11.91 11.14 6.48
CA VAL A 232 -11.83 12.61 6.46
C VAL A 232 -12.93 13.20 5.58
N PHE A 233 -13.22 12.60 4.42
CA PHE A 233 -14.30 13.05 3.54
C PHE A 233 -15.68 12.80 4.14
N ALA A 234 -15.88 11.75 4.93
CA ALA A 234 -17.14 11.52 5.64
C ALA A 234 -17.40 12.52 6.77
N TRP A 235 -16.34 13.07 7.39
CA TRP A 235 -16.46 14.15 8.38
C TRP A 235 -16.62 15.53 7.76
N TRP A 236 -16.50 15.66 6.43
CA TRP A 236 -16.57 16.94 5.72
C TRP A 236 -17.63 16.90 4.59
N PRO A 237 -18.92 17.13 4.90
CA PRO A 237 -20.05 16.85 4.01
C PRO A 237 -20.25 17.90 2.89
N ASP A 238 -19.22 18.65 2.49
CA ASP A 238 -19.37 19.64 1.41
C ASP A 238 -19.48 18.96 0.03
N LYS A 239 -20.37 19.53 -0.79
CA LYS A 239 -21.03 18.99 -1.99
C LYS A 239 -20.14 18.40 -3.10
N SER A 240 -18.83 18.51 -3.00
CA SER A 240 -17.85 18.14 -4.05
C SER A 240 -17.59 16.63 -4.16
N PHE A 241 -17.87 15.85 -3.10
CA PHE A 241 -17.52 14.42 -3.04
C PHE A 241 -18.69 13.51 -2.66
N HIS A 242 -19.93 13.96 -2.84
CA HIS A 242 -21.14 13.19 -2.48
C HIS A 242 -21.15 11.77 -3.07
N HIS A 243 -20.61 11.59 -4.28
CA HIS A 243 -20.48 10.31 -4.96
C HIS A 243 -19.43 9.34 -4.35
N LEU A 244 -18.46 9.86 -3.58
CA LEU A 244 -17.51 9.06 -2.80
C LEU A 244 -18.08 8.71 -1.41
N ILE A 245 -19.07 9.48 -0.93
CA ILE A 245 -19.76 9.27 0.35
C ILE A 245 -20.89 8.23 0.20
N GLU A 246 -21.44 8.06 -1.01
CA GLU A 246 -22.47 7.06 -1.31
C GLU A 246 -21.97 5.59 -1.31
N SER A 247 -20.66 5.35 -1.22
CA SER A 247 -20.13 3.97 -1.11
C SER A 247 -20.09 3.49 0.34
N SER A 248 -21.22 2.94 0.80
CA SER A 248 -21.45 2.10 1.99
C SER A 248 -20.85 2.59 3.32
N GLY A 249 -21.72 2.96 4.27
CA GLY A 249 -21.31 3.25 5.66
C GLY A 249 -20.49 2.13 6.32
N LEU A 250 -20.57 0.90 5.81
CA LEU A 250 -19.75 -0.23 6.24
C LEU A 250 -18.24 0.02 6.04
N ALA A 251 -17.82 0.65 4.93
CA ALA A 251 -16.43 1.01 4.67
C ALA A 251 -15.92 2.08 5.65
N LEU A 252 -16.78 3.05 5.98
CA LEU A 252 -16.47 4.08 6.98
C LEU A 252 -16.32 3.50 8.39
N TRP A 253 -17.27 2.67 8.82
CA TRP A 253 -17.25 2.07 10.17
C TRP A 253 -16.15 1.02 10.34
N SER A 254 -15.85 0.25 9.30
CA SER A 254 -14.69 -0.66 9.29
C SER A 254 -13.37 0.09 9.28
N GLY A 255 -13.26 1.20 8.53
CA GLY A 255 -12.11 2.10 8.57
C GLY A 255 -11.89 2.72 9.95
N ALA A 256 -12.95 3.27 10.56
CA ALA A 256 -12.90 3.84 11.91
C ALA A 256 -12.57 2.78 12.98
N GLY A 257 -13.18 1.59 12.87
CA GLY A 257 -12.87 0.45 13.75
C GLY A 257 -11.41 0.00 13.61
N GLY A 258 -10.90 -0.07 12.38
CA GLY A 258 -9.49 -0.34 12.10
C GLY A 258 -8.57 0.71 12.72
N LEU A 259 -8.92 1.99 12.63
CA LEU A 259 -8.15 3.11 13.18
C LEU A 259 -8.11 3.08 14.73
N VAL A 260 -9.22 2.72 15.38
CA VAL A 260 -9.30 2.55 16.84
C VAL A 260 -8.49 1.33 17.29
N LEU A 261 -8.61 0.20 16.58
CA LEU A 261 -7.79 -0.98 16.84
C LEU A 261 -6.30 -0.68 16.63
N ALA A 262 -5.97 0.12 15.62
CA ALA A 262 -4.61 0.55 15.38
C ALA A 262 -4.06 1.45 16.47
N ALA A 263 -4.82 2.44 16.91
CA ALA A 263 -4.44 3.30 18.02
C ALA A 263 -4.24 2.49 19.32
N THR A 264 -5.17 1.59 19.65
CA THR A 264 -5.12 0.79 20.89
C THR A 264 -4.02 -0.26 20.90
N ALA A 265 -3.73 -0.89 19.75
CA ALA A 265 -2.65 -1.86 19.64
C ALA A 265 -1.27 -1.19 19.52
N ALA A 266 -1.18 -0.05 18.82
CA ALA A 266 0.10 0.59 18.52
C ALA A 266 0.60 1.52 19.63
N LEU A 267 -0.25 2.34 20.25
CA LEU A 267 0.17 3.35 21.22
C LEU A 267 0.90 2.77 22.45
N PRO A 268 0.47 1.65 23.05
CA PRO A 268 1.19 1.04 24.15
C PRO A 268 2.57 0.52 23.74
N GLN A 269 2.68 -0.06 22.54
CA GLN A 269 3.95 -0.60 22.05
C GLN A 269 4.94 0.49 21.63
N LEU A 270 4.44 1.57 21.02
CA LEU A 270 5.15 2.82 20.73
C LEU A 270 5.80 3.40 22.00
N SER A 271 5.06 3.43 23.11
CA SER A 271 5.58 3.97 24.38
C SER A 271 6.61 3.06 25.06
N GLN A 272 6.44 1.73 24.94
CA GLN A 272 7.27 0.76 25.67
C GLN A 272 8.61 0.41 24.99
N HIS A 273 8.83 0.77 23.72
CA HIS A 273 10.10 0.60 22.99
C HIS A 273 10.72 -0.83 23.03
N LYS A 274 9.91 -1.87 23.31
CA LYS A 274 10.36 -3.27 23.47
C LYS A 274 10.04 -4.16 22.26
N ILE A 275 9.84 -3.58 21.08
CA ILE A 275 9.26 -4.25 19.91
C ILE A 275 10.26 -5.21 19.22
N ARG A 276 11.57 -5.12 19.51
CA ARG A 276 12.61 -5.96 18.88
C ARG A 276 12.55 -7.45 19.26
N LYS A 277 11.84 -7.82 20.33
CA LYS A 277 11.92 -9.18 20.88
C LYS A 277 11.13 -10.24 20.12
N SER A 278 10.02 -9.85 19.48
CA SER A 278 9.16 -10.78 18.74
C SER A 278 8.93 -10.27 17.32
N THR A 279 9.23 -11.12 16.35
CA THR A 279 8.98 -10.83 14.93
C THR A 279 7.48 -10.81 14.65
N LEU A 280 6.71 -11.66 15.34
CA LEU A 280 5.26 -11.66 15.25
C LEU A 280 4.66 -10.34 15.74
N GLN A 281 5.06 -9.86 16.92
CA GLN A 281 4.56 -8.60 17.47
C GLN A 281 4.93 -7.40 16.58
N PHE A 282 6.18 -7.35 16.12
CA PHE A 282 6.64 -6.28 15.22
C PHE A 282 5.86 -6.27 13.91
N THR A 283 5.71 -7.43 13.25
CA THR A 283 5.03 -7.52 11.95
C THR A 283 3.54 -7.22 12.09
N GLY A 284 2.90 -7.71 13.16
CA GLY A 284 1.50 -7.37 13.48
C GLY A 284 1.31 -5.88 13.72
N LEU A 285 2.20 -5.24 14.49
CA LEU A 285 2.18 -3.79 14.70
C LEU A 285 2.37 -3.02 13.38
N ALA A 286 3.30 -3.46 12.54
CA ALA A 286 3.58 -2.83 11.25
C ALA A 286 2.37 -2.87 10.30
N LEU A 287 1.70 -4.02 10.22
CA LEU A 287 0.46 -4.20 9.44
C LEU A 287 -0.73 -3.42 9.96
N VAL A 288 -0.72 -3.05 11.24
CA VAL A 288 -1.78 -2.28 11.88
C VAL A 288 -1.58 -0.77 11.68
N ILE A 289 -0.32 -0.32 11.62
CA ILE A 289 0.03 1.07 11.31
C ILE A 289 -0.15 1.37 9.82
N PHE A 290 0.16 0.40 8.95
CA PHE A 290 0.01 0.49 7.49
C PHE A 290 -1.44 0.33 7.05
#